data_AF-A0A2A3J980-F1
#
_entry.id   AF-A0A2A3J980-F1
#
_cell.length_a   1.000
_cell.length_b   1.000
_cell.length_c   1.000
_cell.angle_alpha   90.00
_cell.angle_beta   90.00
_cell.angle_gamma   90.00
#
_symmetry.space_group_name_H-M   'P 1'
#
loop_
_entity.id
_entity.type
_entity.pdbx_description
1 polymer ?
#
loop_
_entity_poly.entity_id
_entity_poly.type
_entity_poly.pdbx_seq_one_letter_code
_entity_poly.pdbx_strand_id
1 'polypeptide(L)'
;MGRRTAWWHGGRPLAIVATVLCATAALPGRPAAAAETATPKPYAFAQDATTVQGATGTTDAVRLEPGGTYRSSLGKDGKLYYRLELDATSNAYIAATAVPRPGAEVAYSDGVKVSVQDGNSGSCSSSTTAHFGASQSPHPITAWASREIGPGKYACQAAGTYYVVVERTSAPVSPASPPSSPDAWDLELSYVSEPRLKKAGSTSAPETWNSASPEALQGDARPRRGGAGFTTAGALEQGVWKDGISPAQTLFYKVPVDWGQQFHATAELGSSSGGEGSMGTALVMSLYNPVRGLVTDVGAGYDGSQRSAALDPLPPVEYDNRYAFNNRTSGMRFAGSYYLVVHLAAQVADKFGDGPFGLTLRVRVDGAAQTGPAYAGRAVPQDVFDSATGDSVPATGGMAPAGSGGSDDATTMKLVAVGGIGTGTVLVLALGLWTLAARRRATPRGW
;
A
#
# COMPACT_ATOMS: atom_id res chain seq x y z
N MET A 1 4.59 -88.18 50.24
CA MET A 1 5.11 -87.76 51.56
C MET A 1 5.63 -86.33 51.41
N GLY A 2 5.34 -85.32 52.24
CA GLY A 2 4.31 -85.20 53.28
C GLY A 2 4.56 -84.01 54.25
N ARG A 3 3.50 -83.23 54.59
CA ARG A 3 3.48 -82.06 55.53
C ARG A 3 4.27 -80.83 55.03
N ARG A 4 3.92 -79.55 55.31
CA ARG A 4 2.89 -78.78 56.08
C ARG A 4 2.65 -77.45 55.29
N THR A 5 1.72 -76.50 55.52
CA THR A 5 0.66 -76.16 56.52
C THR A 5 -0.49 -75.40 55.77
N ALA A 6 -1.71 -75.18 56.25
CA ALA A 6 -2.24 -74.10 57.14
C ALA A 6 -1.77 -72.64 56.81
N TRP A 7 -2.60 -71.58 56.87
CA TRP A 7 -3.96 -71.43 57.45
C TRP A 7 -4.80 -70.34 56.73
N TRP A 8 -5.97 -69.96 57.28
CA TRP A 8 -6.94 -69.00 56.72
C TRP A 8 -7.07 -67.71 57.57
N HIS A 9 -8.05 -66.85 57.26
CA HIS A 9 -8.29 -65.49 57.79
C HIS A 9 -7.30 -64.42 57.27
N GLY A 10 -7.68 -63.14 57.10
CA GLY A 10 -9.00 -62.49 57.20
C GLY A 10 -8.86 -60.98 57.40
N GLY A 11 -9.87 -60.17 57.00
CA GLY A 11 -9.87 -58.72 57.26
C GLY A 11 -10.37 -57.84 56.10
N ARG A 12 -10.88 -56.65 56.43
CA ARG A 12 -11.32 -55.60 55.50
C ARG A 12 -10.37 -54.37 55.59
N PRO A 13 -10.70 -53.21 55.00
CA PRO A 13 -10.29 -52.79 53.66
C PRO A 13 -9.24 -51.67 53.71
N LEU A 14 -8.53 -51.43 52.60
CA LEU A 14 -7.78 -50.18 52.40
C LEU A 14 -8.35 -49.37 51.23
N ALA A 15 -8.32 -48.05 51.37
CA ALA A 15 -8.82 -47.14 50.35
C ALA A 15 -7.89 -47.10 49.13
N ILE A 16 -8.46 -47.16 47.93
CA ILE A 16 -7.72 -46.96 46.69
C ILE A 16 -7.50 -45.45 46.52
N VAL A 17 -6.27 -45.00 46.79
CA VAL A 17 -5.80 -43.66 46.39
C VAL A 17 -5.61 -43.69 44.88
N ALA A 18 -6.50 -43.03 44.14
CA ALA A 18 -6.45 -42.96 42.69
C ALA A 18 -5.37 -41.98 42.22
N THR A 19 -4.13 -42.48 42.05
CA THR A 19 -3.05 -41.73 41.40
C THR A 19 -3.35 -41.53 39.92
N VAL A 20 -3.82 -40.34 39.56
CA VAL A 20 -3.97 -39.91 38.17
C VAL A 20 -2.58 -39.67 37.56
N LEU A 21 -2.03 -40.67 36.86
CA LEU A 21 -0.87 -40.47 36.01
C LEU A 21 -1.30 -39.77 34.72
N CYS A 22 -0.81 -38.55 34.50
CA CYS A 22 -0.99 -37.83 33.25
C CYS A 22 -0.20 -38.49 32.11
N ALA A 23 -0.85 -39.37 31.35
CA ALA A 23 -0.30 -39.91 30.11
C ALA A 23 -0.29 -38.83 29.01
N THR A 24 0.81 -38.06 28.93
CA THR A 24 1.04 -37.09 27.86
C THR A 24 1.27 -37.80 26.53
N ALA A 25 0.19 -38.08 25.80
CA ALA A 25 0.26 -38.62 24.45
C ALA A 25 0.91 -37.60 23.50
N ALA A 26 2.18 -37.81 23.20
CA ALA A 26 2.93 -37.02 22.23
C ALA A 26 2.39 -37.32 20.81
N LEU A 27 1.40 -36.54 20.38
CA LEU A 27 0.93 -36.56 18.99
C LEU A 27 2.10 -36.15 18.07
N PRO A 28 2.40 -36.91 17.00
CA PRO A 28 3.39 -36.48 16.03
C PRO A 28 2.94 -35.17 15.41
N GLY A 29 3.83 -34.17 15.41
CA GLY A 29 3.53 -32.85 14.84
C GLY A 29 3.10 -33.00 13.38
N ARG A 30 1.91 -32.50 13.06
CA ARG A 30 1.50 -32.38 11.65
C ARG A 30 2.55 -31.53 10.94
N PRO A 31 3.08 -31.94 9.78
CA PRO A 31 3.94 -31.05 9.00
C PRO A 31 3.18 -29.76 8.72
N ALA A 32 3.89 -28.64 8.72
CA ALA A 32 3.31 -27.36 8.33
C ALA A 32 2.65 -27.51 6.95
N ALA A 33 1.51 -26.86 6.74
CA ALA A 33 0.82 -26.89 5.45
C ALA A 33 1.82 -26.52 4.35
N ALA A 34 1.97 -27.39 3.36
CA ALA A 34 2.90 -27.17 2.26
C ALA A 34 2.58 -25.80 1.62
N ALA A 35 3.63 -25.03 1.33
CA ALA A 35 3.45 -23.85 0.49
C ALA A 35 2.87 -24.33 -0.85
N GLU A 36 1.68 -23.85 -1.21
CA GLU A 36 1.13 -24.05 -2.54
C GLU A 36 2.16 -23.55 -3.55
N THR A 37 2.52 -24.38 -4.54
CA THR A 37 3.49 -24.02 -5.59
C THR A 37 3.05 -22.72 -6.23
N ALA A 38 3.80 -21.65 -5.95
CA ALA A 38 3.28 -20.28 -5.97
C ALA A 38 3.10 -19.76 -7.40
N THR A 39 2.00 -20.15 -8.04
CA THR A 39 1.56 -19.58 -9.31
C THR A 39 1.42 -18.06 -9.10
N PRO A 40 2.12 -17.21 -9.90
CA PRO A 40 2.12 -15.77 -9.68
C PRO A 40 0.69 -15.21 -9.64
N LYS A 41 0.34 -14.56 -8.53
CA LYS A 41 -1.01 -14.03 -8.35
C LYS A 41 -1.27 -12.94 -9.39
N PRO A 42 -2.39 -13.01 -10.14
CA PRO A 42 -2.71 -11.98 -11.12
C PRO A 42 -2.97 -10.64 -10.43
N TYR A 43 -2.78 -9.54 -11.18
CA TYR A 43 -3.04 -8.20 -10.67
C TYR A 43 -4.49 -8.08 -10.15
N ALA A 44 -4.64 -7.57 -8.93
CA ALA A 44 -5.94 -7.34 -8.32
C ALA A 44 -6.46 -5.95 -8.72
N PHE A 45 -7.19 -5.93 -9.84
CA PHE A 45 -7.99 -4.79 -10.29
C PHE A 45 -9.00 -4.34 -9.22
N ALA A 46 -9.38 -3.06 -9.26
CA ALA A 46 -10.49 -2.55 -8.46
C ALA A 46 -11.78 -3.31 -8.81
N GLN A 47 -12.54 -3.76 -7.80
CA GLN A 47 -13.73 -4.60 -7.99
C GLN A 47 -14.90 -3.84 -8.64
N ASP A 48 -14.89 -2.52 -8.51
CA ASP A 48 -15.80 -1.53 -9.07
C ASP A 48 -15.28 -0.92 -10.40
N ALA A 49 -14.14 -1.39 -10.93
CA ALA A 49 -13.58 -0.89 -12.18
C ALA A 49 -14.57 -1.07 -13.35
N THR A 50 -15.03 0.04 -13.93
CA THR A 50 -15.95 0.00 -15.06
C THR A 50 -15.21 -0.41 -16.33
N THR A 51 -15.59 -1.54 -16.93
CA THR A 51 -14.98 -2.00 -18.20
C THR A 51 -15.40 -1.08 -19.34
N VAL A 52 -14.42 -0.52 -20.05
CA VAL A 52 -14.60 0.37 -21.19
C VAL A 52 -13.69 -0.03 -22.35
N GLN A 53 -14.12 0.24 -23.59
CA GLN A 53 -13.27 0.07 -24.77
C GLN A 53 -12.57 1.38 -25.09
N GLY A 54 -11.24 1.36 -25.20
CA GLY A 54 -10.49 2.50 -25.73
C GLY A 54 -10.71 2.64 -27.23
N ALA A 55 -10.95 3.85 -27.72
CA ALA A 55 -11.12 4.09 -29.14
C ALA A 55 -9.76 4.21 -29.86
N THR A 56 -9.69 3.88 -31.14
CA THR A 56 -8.49 4.06 -31.97
C THR A 56 -8.34 5.49 -32.52
N GLY A 57 -9.26 6.39 -32.17
CA GLY A 57 -9.28 7.81 -32.52
C GLY A 57 -10.21 8.60 -31.60
N THR A 58 -10.30 9.91 -31.80
CA THR A 58 -11.01 10.82 -30.88
C THR A 58 -12.53 10.75 -30.96
N THR A 59 -13.11 10.48 -32.15
CA THR A 59 -14.57 10.50 -32.42
C THR A 59 -15.37 9.62 -31.46
N ASP A 60 -14.97 8.37 -31.32
CA ASP A 60 -15.68 7.33 -30.54
C ASP A 60 -15.11 7.17 -29.13
N ALA A 61 -14.22 8.07 -28.70
CA ALA A 61 -13.55 7.97 -27.41
C ALA A 61 -14.54 8.08 -26.25
N VAL A 62 -14.64 6.98 -25.48
CA VAL A 62 -15.44 6.86 -24.26
C VAL A 62 -15.01 7.90 -23.22
N ARG A 63 -15.97 8.54 -22.56
CA ARG A 63 -15.71 9.53 -21.51
C ARG A 63 -15.29 8.86 -20.21
N LEU A 64 -14.23 9.37 -19.58
CA LEU A 64 -13.86 9.06 -18.20
C LEU A 64 -14.37 10.17 -17.28
N GLU A 65 -14.85 9.80 -16.11
CA GLU A 65 -15.31 10.72 -15.06
C GLU A 65 -14.26 10.82 -13.94
N PRO A 66 -14.11 11.99 -13.29
CA PRO A 66 -13.21 12.13 -12.16
C PRO A 66 -13.70 11.27 -10.98
N GLY A 67 -12.77 10.62 -10.30
CA GLY A 67 -13.05 9.58 -9.29
C GLY A 67 -13.29 8.18 -9.88
N GLY A 68 -13.45 8.04 -11.20
CA GLY A 68 -13.65 6.76 -11.85
C GLY A 68 -12.38 5.91 -11.94
N THR A 69 -12.53 4.61 -11.65
CA THR A 69 -11.56 3.57 -12.03
C THR A 69 -12.16 2.70 -13.13
N TYR A 70 -11.35 2.35 -14.14
CA TYR A 70 -11.81 1.69 -15.36
C TYR A 70 -10.88 0.54 -15.76
N ARG A 71 -11.44 -0.50 -16.38
CA ARG A 71 -10.67 -1.57 -17.03
C ARG A 71 -10.75 -1.46 -18.55
N SER A 72 -9.64 -1.67 -19.24
CA SER A 72 -9.57 -1.74 -20.72
C SER A 72 -8.49 -2.75 -21.13
N SER A 73 -8.16 -2.84 -22.43
CA SER A 73 -7.20 -3.79 -22.99
C SER A 73 -6.34 -3.15 -24.08
N LEU A 74 -5.02 -3.19 -23.94
CA LEU A 74 -4.04 -2.57 -24.84
C LEU A 74 -3.32 -3.63 -25.70
N GLY A 75 -3.70 -3.70 -26.98
CA GLY A 75 -3.06 -4.59 -27.96
C GLY A 75 -1.57 -4.28 -28.20
N LYS A 76 -0.88 -5.19 -28.91
CA LYS A 76 0.49 -4.93 -29.38
C LYS A 76 0.53 -3.64 -30.21
N ASP A 77 1.50 -2.78 -29.92
CA ASP A 77 1.72 -1.48 -30.58
C ASP A 77 0.46 -0.57 -30.58
N GLY A 78 -0.47 -0.83 -29.64
CA GLY A 78 -1.77 -0.20 -29.56
C GLY A 78 -1.72 1.26 -29.09
N LYS A 79 -2.63 2.06 -29.62
CA LYS A 79 -2.84 3.47 -29.26
C LYS A 79 -4.32 3.72 -29.03
N LEU A 80 -4.66 4.05 -27.79
CA LEU A 80 -6.05 4.16 -27.33
C LEU A 80 -6.36 5.56 -26.81
N TYR A 81 -7.54 6.06 -27.18
CA TYR A 81 -8.07 7.37 -26.85
C TYR A 81 -9.24 7.23 -25.88
N TYR A 82 -9.22 8.03 -24.83
CA TYR A 82 -10.31 8.17 -23.85
C TYR A 82 -10.59 9.66 -23.64
N ARG A 83 -11.86 10.04 -23.59
CA ARG A 83 -12.28 11.44 -23.57
C ARG A 83 -12.41 11.96 -22.14
N LEU A 84 -12.04 13.21 -21.93
CA LEU A 84 -12.24 13.99 -20.71
C LEU A 84 -13.05 15.23 -21.08
N GLU A 85 -13.97 15.66 -20.20
CA GLU A 85 -14.52 17.01 -20.26
C GLU A 85 -13.95 17.78 -19.07
N LEU A 86 -13.07 18.76 -19.32
CA LEU A 86 -12.34 19.50 -18.29
C LEU A 86 -12.87 20.93 -18.13
N ASP A 87 -12.86 21.43 -16.90
CA ASP A 87 -13.16 22.84 -16.59
C ASP A 87 -11.94 23.76 -16.85
N ALA A 88 -12.02 25.04 -16.47
CA ALA A 88 -10.89 25.99 -16.53
C ALA A 88 -10.27 26.27 -15.14
N THR A 89 -10.45 25.37 -14.17
CA THR A 89 -10.21 25.64 -12.74
C THR A 89 -9.59 24.50 -11.94
N SER A 90 -9.57 23.28 -12.48
CA SER A 90 -9.14 22.06 -11.79
C SER A 90 -8.03 21.36 -12.58
N ASN A 91 -7.11 20.74 -11.85
CA ASN A 91 -6.10 19.86 -12.42
C ASN A 91 -6.72 18.47 -12.62
N ALA A 92 -6.36 17.82 -13.73
CA ALA A 92 -6.75 16.44 -14.01
C ALA A 92 -5.49 15.56 -14.05
N TYR A 93 -5.51 14.48 -13.28
CA TYR A 93 -4.43 13.50 -13.18
C TYR A 93 -4.96 12.14 -13.59
N ILE A 94 -4.40 11.55 -14.65
CA ILE A 94 -4.83 10.25 -15.16
C ILE A 94 -3.63 9.31 -15.19
N ALA A 95 -3.76 8.19 -14.49
CA ALA A 95 -2.80 7.09 -14.52
C ALA A 95 -3.35 5.91 -15.32
N ALA A 96 -2.45 5.20 -15.99
CA ALA A 96 -2.70 3.93 -16.65
C ALA A 96 -1.69 2.88 -16.15
N THR A 97 -2.19 1.88 -15.43
CA THR A 97 -1.45 0.69 -15.03
C THR A 97 -1.65 -0.37 -16.11
N ALA A 98 -0.58 -0.70 -16.84
CA ALA A 98 -0.58 -1.77 -17.82
C ALA A 98 -0.13 -3.09 -17.16
N VAL A 99 -0.87 -4.16 -17.44
CA VAL A 99 -0.74 -5.47 -16.81
C VAL A 99 -0.52 -6.53 -17.90
N PRO A 100 0.74 -6.94 -18.14
CA PRO A 100 1.03 -8.12 -18.93
C PRO A 100 0.47 -9.39 -18.27
N ARG A 101 0.24 -10.44 -19.07
CA ARG A 101 -0.04 -11.77 -18.53
C ARG A 101 1.17 -12.29 -17.74
N PRO A 102 0.98 -13.05 -16.65
CA PRO A 102 2.08 -13.78 -16.01
C PRO A 102 2.83 -14.63 -17.02
N GLY A 103 4.17 -14.56 -17.01
CA GLY A 103 5.03 -15.26 -17.97
C GLY A 103 5.12 -14.66 -19.37
N ALA A 104 4.52 -13.49 -19.65
CA ALA A 104 4.68 -12.82 -20.94
C ALA A 104 6.11 -12.29 -21.18
N GLU A 105 6.67 -12.55 -22.36
CA GLU A 105 7.96 -11.99 -22.77
C GLU A 105 7.87 -10.46 -22.95
N VAL A 106 8.76 -9.72 -22.26
CA VAL A 106 8.87 -8.26 -22.29
C VAL A 106 10.34 -7.82 -22.38
N ALA A 107 10.61 -6.79 -23.17
CA ALA A 107 11.94 -6.20 -23.35
C ALA A 107 12.19 -4.99 -22.44
N TYR A 108 13.45 -4.59 -22.29
CA TYR A 108 13.88 -3.44 -21.46
C TYR A 108 13.08 -2.15 -21.72
N SER A 109 12.90 -1.81 -23.01
CA SER A 109 12.21 -0.58 -23.46
C SER A 109 10.72 -0.79 -23.74
N ASP A 110 10.17 -1.97 -23.49
CA ASP A 110 8.72 -2.14 -23.56
C ASP A 110 8.07 -1.36 -22.42
N GLY A 111 6.88 -0.83 -22.67
CA GLY A 111 6.28 0.10 -21.72
C GLY A 111 4.90 0.61 -22.09
N VAL A 112 4.36 1.43 -21.19
CA VAL A 112 3.13 2.19 -21.41
C VAL A 112 3.44 3.67 -21.30
N LYS A 113 3.00 4.43 -22.32
CA LYS A 113 3.13 5.88 -22.40
C LYS A 113 1.74 6.51 -22.28
N VAL A 114 1.64 7.58 -21.49
CA VAL A 114 0.39 8.34 -21.27
C VAL A 114 0.63 9.82 -21.58
N SER A 115 -0.34 10.45 -22.25
CA SER A 115 -0.38 11.90 -22.49
C SER A 115 -1.80 12.43 -22.42
N VAL A 116 -1.97 13.73 -22.17
CA VAL A 116 -3.24 14.44 -22.36
C VAL A 116 -3.09 15.40 -23.54
N GLN A 117 -4.07 15.40 -24.44
CA GLN A 117 -4.10 16.22 -25.65
C GLN A 117 -5.42 17.00 -25.77
N ASP A 118 -5.38 18.17 -26.39
CA ASP A 118 -6.57 18.95 -26.74
C ASP A 118 -7.30 18.41 -27.98
N GLY A 119 -8.45 19.02 -28.31
CA GLY A 119 -9.25 18.64 -29.49
C GLY A 119 -8.56 18.79 -30.85
N ASN A 120 -7.42 19.48 -30.92
CA ASN A 120 -6.58 19.62 -32.11
C ASN A 120 -5.32 18.73 -32.05
N SER A 121 -5.26 17.76 -31.12
CA SER A 121 -4.09 16.92 -30.81
C SER A 121 -2.87 17.68 -30.25
N GLY A 122 -3.07 18.90 -29.73
CA GLY A 122 -2.03 19.66 -29.02
C GLY A 122 -1.73 19.05 -27.66
N SER A 123 -0.47 18.72 -27.37
CA SER A 123 -0.07 18.10 -26.09
C SER A 123 -0.16 19.08 -24.92
N CYS A 124 -0.91 18.73 -23.88
CA CYS A 124 -1.13 19.58 -22.70
C CYS A 124 0.06 19.60 -21.73
N SER A 125 0.80 18.49 -21.69
CA SER A 125 2.00 18.27 -20.88
C SER A 125 3.05 17.51 -21.69
N SER A 126 4.23 17.31 -21.11
CA SER A 126 5.09 16.17 -21.49
C SER A 126 4.34 14.86 -21.24
N SER A 127 4.55 13.86 -22.11
CA SER A 127 4.09 12.49 -21.87
C SER A 127 5.01 11.75 -20.91
N THR A 128 4.46 10.97 -19.97
CA THR A 128 5.26 10.03 -19.16
C THR A 128 5.22 8.65 -19.79
N THR A 129 6.35 7.95 -19.78
CA THR A 129 6.44 6.52 -20.13
C THR A 129 6.99 5.74 -18.94
N ALA A 130 6.40 4.57 -18.66
CA ALA A 130 6.93 3.59 -17.71
C ALA A 130 7.38 2.34 -18.48
N HIS A 131 8.49 1.72 -18.04
CA HIS A 131 9.14 0.60 -18.72
C HIS A 131 9.49 -0.52 -17.72
N PHE A 132 9.67 -1.76 -18.19
CA PHE A 132 10.13 -2.88 -17.33
C PHE A 132 11.62 -2.77 -16.94
N GLY A 133 12.40 -2.03 -17.74
CA GLY A 133 13.80 -1.72 -17.47
C GLY A 133 14.69 -2.95 -17.33
N ALA A 134 15.71 -2.84 -16.47
CA ALA A 134 16.75 -3.86 -16.30
C ALA A 134 16.25 -5.20 -15.75
N SER A 135 15.03 -5.27 -15.20
CA SER A 135 14.43 -6.53 -14.74
C SER A 135 14.03 -7.46 -15.88
N GLN A 136 13.64 -6.92 -17.04
CA GLN A 136 13.05 -7.64 -18.18
C GLN A 136 12.00 -8.71 -17.77
N SER A 137 11.25 -8.42 -16.70
CA SER A 137 10.30 -9.35 -16.08
C SER A 137 8.89 -8.78 -16.18
N PRO A 138 7.88 -9.55 -16.61
CA PRO A 138 6.51 -9.05 -16.73
C PRO A 138 5.92 -8.73 -15.34
N HIS A 139 5.51 -7.48 -15.15
CA HIS A 139 4.84 -7.01 -13.93
C HIS A 139 3.93 -5.80 -14.24
N PRO A 140 3.02 -5.40 -13.34
CA PRO A 140 2.20 -4.20 -13.54
C PRO A 140 3.08 -2.94 -13.53
N ILE A 141 3.07 -2.20 -14.64
CA ILE A 141 3.81 -0.93 -14.80
C ILE A 141 2.84 0.24 -14.95
N THR A 142 3.10 1.37 -14.30
CA THR A 142 2.16 2.50 -14.28
C THR A 142 2.81 3.79 -14.77
N ALA A 143 2.20 4.41 -15.78
CA ALA A 143 2.52 5.76 -16.23
C ALA A 143 1.31 6.68 -16.02
N TRP A 144 1.56 8.00 -16.03
CA TRP A 144 0.54 9.02 -15.77
C TRP A 144 0.73 10.25 -16.64
N ALA A 145 -0.32 11.03 -16.83
CA ALA A 145 -0.24 12.36 -17.41
C ALA A 145 -1.13 13.34 -16.65
N SER A 146 -0.83 14.63 -16.78
CA SER A 146 -1.56 15.70 -16.13
C SER A 146 -2.03 16.77 -17.11
N ARG A 147 -3.17 17.37 -16.82
CA ARG A 147 -3.53 18.71 -17.27
C ARG A 147 -3.59 19.57 -16.02
N GLU A 148 -2.69 20.55 -15.91
CA GLU A 148 -2.59 21.43 -14.74
C GLU A 148 -3.02 22.86 -15.12
N ILE A 149 -3.85 23.49 -14.28
CA ILE A 149 -4.25 24.90 -14.36
C ILE A 149 -3.26 25.74 -13.56
N GLY A 150 -2.66 26.74 -14.19
CA GLY A 150 -1.70 27.61 -13.52
C GLY A 150 -0.97 28.58 -14.45
N PRO A 151 -0.19 29.52 -13.88
CA PRO A 151 0.60 30.46 -14.66
C PRO A 151 1.77 29.77 -15.38
N GLY A 152 2.10 30.27 -16.57
CA GLY A 152 3.35 29.95 -17.27
C GLY A 152 3.28 28.71 -18.16
N LYS A 153 4.20 27.77 -17.92
CA LYS A 153 4.63 26.68 -18.84
C LYS A 153 3.62 25.56 -19.12
N TYR A 154 2.34 25.75 -18.81
CA TYR A 154 1.28 24.75 -18.99
C TYR A 154 0.38 25.14 -20.18
N ALA A 155 0.23 24.23 -21.14
CA ALA A 155 -0.75 24.38 -22.22
C ALA A 155 -2.19 24.09 -21.72
N CYS A 156 -3.18 24.09 -22.61
CA CYS A 156 -4.53 23.58 -22.33
C CYS A 156 -5.29 24.24 -21.15
N GLN A 157 -5.19 25.56 -20.98
CA GLN A 157 -5.83 26.28 -19.85
C GLN A 157 -7.35 26.52 -20.00
N ALA A 158 -7.94 26.25 -21.17
CA ALA A 158 -9.38 26.45 -21.42
C ALA A 158 -10.23 25.28 -20.90
N ALA A 159 -11.51 25.54 -20.62
CA ALA A 159 -12.50 24.46 -20.45
C ALA A 159 -12.86 23.83 -21.80
N GLY A 160 -13.16 22.54 -21.82
CA GLY A 160 -13.58 21.83 -23.03
C GLY A 160 -13.22 20.35 -23.04
N THR A 161 -13.32 19.75 -24.22
CA THR A 161 -13.04 18.34 -24.45
C THR A 161 -11.54 18.09 -24.67
N TYR A 162 -10.99 17.13 -23.94
CA TYR A 162 -9.61 16.67 -23.99
C TYR A 162 -9.54 15.16 -24.15
N TYR A 163 -8.37 14.63 -24.49
CA TYR A 163 -8.17 13.19 -24.69
C TYR A 163 -6.95 12.68 -23.91
N VAL A 164 -7.16 11.65 -23.10
CA VAL A 164 -6.08 10.79 -22.62
C VAL A 164 -5.70 9.88 -23.77
N VAL A 165 -4.42 9.83 -24.10
CA VAL A 165 -3.86 8.94 -25.12
C VAL A 165 -2.88 7.98 -24.45
N VAL A 166 -3.21 6.70 -24.49
CA VAL A 166 -2.43 5.59 -23.92
C VAL A 166 -1.81 4.78 -25.05
N GLU A 167 -0.49 4.71 -25.09
CA GLU A 167 0.30 4.06 -26.14
C GLU A 167 1.13 2.93 -25.55
N ARG A 168 1.11 1.74 -26.18
CA ARG A 168 2.10 0.68 -25.89
C ARG A 168 3.39 1.02 -26.61
N THR A 169 4.47 1.21 -25.87
CA THR A 169 5.81 1.35 -26.43
C THR A 169 6.46 -0.03 -26.49
N SER A 170 7.06 -0.37 -27.62
CA SER A 170 7.79 -1.62 -27.85
C SER A 170 9.26 -1.31 -28.15
N ALA A 171 10.19 -2.16 -27.72
CA ALA A 171 11.58 -2.07 -28.14
C ALA A 171 11.73 -2.28 -29.66
N PRO A 172 12.63 -1.55 -30.36
CA PRO A 172 12.96 -1.88 -31.75
C PRO A 172 13.54 -3.29 -31.85
N VAL A 173 12.89 -4.14 -32.66
CA VAL A 173 13.27 -5.56 -32.80
C VAL A 173 14.68 -5.67 -33.39
N SER A 174 15.54 -6.42 -32.72
CA SER A 174 16.92 -6.65 -33.14
C SER A 174 17.43 -8.01 -32.64
N PRO A 175 18.60 -8.51 -33.11
CA PRO A 175 19.20 -9.72 -32.55
C PRO A 175 19.53 -9.66 -31.05
N ALA A 176 19.60 -8.45 -30.46
CA ALA A 176 19.79 -8.22 -29.03
C ALA A 176 18.48 -7.87 -28.29
N SER A 177 17.37 -7.74 -29.01
CA SER A 177 16.03 -7.39 -28.50
C SER A 177 14.97 -8.19 -29.28
N PRO A 178 14.72 -9.46 -28.89
CA PRO A 178 13.71 -10.30 -29.55
C PRO A 178 12.30 -9.68 -29.47
N PRO A 179 11.39 -10.02 -30.38
CA PRO A 179 10.06 -9.41 -30.46
C PRO A 179 9.17 -9.86 -29.31
N SER A 180 8.88 -8.95 -28.39
CA SER A 180 8.04 -9.17 -27.20
C SER A 180 6.61 -9.62 -27.53
N SER A 181 5.99 -10.32 -26.58
CA SER A 181 4.72 -11.03 -26.77
C SER A 181 3.64 -10.16 -27.43
N PRO A 182 2.95 -10.67 -28.48
CA PRO A 182 1.89 -9.95 -29.16
C PRO A 182 0.57 -9.88 -28.37
N ASP A 183 0.48 -10.60 -27.23
CA ASP A 183 -0.68 -10.56 -26.36
C ASP A 183 -1.02 -9.14 -25.92
N ALA A 184 -2.32 -8.84 -25.87
CA ALA A 184 -2.80 -7.60 -25.26
C ALA A 184 -2.49 -7.61 -23.74
N TRP A 185 -2.14 -6.44 -23.23
CA TRP A 185 -2.03 -6.19 -21.79
C TRP A 185 -3.38 -5.68 -21.28
N ASP A 186 -3.84 -6.15 -20.13
CA ASP A 186 -4.95 -5.50 -19.45
C ASP A 186 -4.53 -4.09 -19.01
N LEU A 187 -5.47 -3.15 -18.98
CA LEU A 187 -5.27 -1.80 -18.42
C LEU A 187 -6.20 -1.57 -17.23
N GLU A 188 -5.66 -0.97 -16.17
CA GLU A 188 -6.44 -0.22 -15.20
C GLU A 188 -6.17 1.28 -15.39
N LEU A 189 -7.22 2.08 -15.52
CA LEU A 189 -7.15 3.54 -15.61
C LEU A 189 -7.78 4.16 -14.35
N SER A 190 -7.19 5.23 -13.83
CA SER A 190 -7.77 6.01 -12.72
C SER A 190 -7.64 7.50 -12.98
N TYR A 191 -8.74 8.25 -12.87
CA TYR A 191 -8.78 9.71 -13.05
C TYR A 191 -9.05 10.40 -11.71
N VAL A 192 -8.11 11.22 -11.24
CA VAL A 192 -8.25 12.10 -10.07
C VAL A 192 -8.35 13.56 -10.51
N SER A 193 -9.21 14.35 -9.86
CA SER A 193 -9.30 15.80 -10.01
C SER A 193 -8.83 16.52 -8.75
N GLU A 194 -7.96 17.52 -8.89
CA GLU A 194 -7.53 18.43 -7.82
C GLU A 194 -8.08 19.84 -8.09
N PRO A 195 -8.83 20.46 -7.17
CA PRO A 195 -9.31 21.83 -7.34
C PRO A 195 -8.17 22.85 -7.21
N ARG A 196 -8.30 24.00 -7.88
CA ARG A 196 -7.46 25.17 -7.59
C ARG A 196 -7.46 25.59 -6.11
N LEU A 197 -6.42 26.29 -5.69
CA LEU A 197 -6.37 26.98 -4.41
C LEU A 197 -7.33 28.19 -4.34
N LYS A 198 -7.75 28.54 -3.11
CA LYS A 198 -8.48 29.78 -2.78
C LYS A 198 -7.65 31.02 -3.09
N LYS A 199 -6.33 30.95 -2.89
CA LYS A 199 -5.34 31.99 -3.17
C LYS A 199 -4.12 31.33 -3.82
N ALA A 200 -3.51 31.98 -4.81
CA ALA A 200 -2.24 31.52 -5.37
C ALA A 200 -1.12 31.55 -4.31
N GLY A 201 -0.28 30.52 -4.29
CA GLY A 201 0.89 30.39 -3.42
C GLY A 201 2.19 30.79 -4.14
N SER A 202 3.28 30.11 -3.80
CA SER A 202 4.51 30.14 -4.60
C SER A 202 4.27 29.54 -5.99
N THR A 203 5.18 29.82 -6.93
CA THR A 203 5.32 29.09 -8.20
C THR A 203 6.73 28.56 -8.40
N SER A 204 7.52 28.49 -7.33
CA SER A 204 8.88 27.96 -7.24
C SER A 204 8.89 26.79 -6.26
N ALA A 205 9.62 25.73 -6.59
CA ALA A 205 9.79 24.59 -5.70
C ALA A 205 10.70 24.95 -4.48
N PRO A 206 10.57 24.24 -3.35
CA PRO A 206 11.47 24.39 -2.21
C PRO A 206 12.92 24.08 -2.61
N GLU A 207 13.83 25.03 -2.39
CA GLU A 207 15.26 24.89 -2.74
C GLU A 207 16.06 24.11 -1.69
N THR A 208 15.61 24.08 -0.43
CA THR A 208 16.33 23.45 0.69
C THR A 208 15.41 22.62 1.58
N TRP A 209 15.88 21.43 1.94
CA TRP A 209 15.27 20.46 2.86
C TRP A 209 16.36 19.49 3.34
N ASN A 210 16.06 18.63 4.32
CA ASN A 210 17.07 17.71 4.87
C ASN A 210 17.28 16.48 3.98
N SER A 211 18.20 16.57 3.02
CA SER A 211 18.54 15.48 2.11
C SER A 211 19.50 14.42 2.69
N ALA A 212 19.74 14.40 4.00
CA ALA A 212 20.48 13.32 4.64
C ALA A 212 19.62 12.05 4.74
N SER A 213 20.17 10.91 4.32
CA SER A 213 19.53 9.60 4.54
C SER A 213 19.37 9.35 6.05
N PRO A 214 18.16 9.02 6.55
CA PRO A 214 17.97 8.72 7.96
C PRO A 214 18.63 7.39 8.35
N GLU A 215 18.90 7.23 9.64
CA GLU A 215 19.35 5.95 10.19
C GLU A 215 18.31 4.84 9.94
N ALA A 216 18.77 3.63 9.65
CA ALA A 216 17.90 2.48 9.45
C ALA A 216 17.01 2.24 10.68
N LEU A 217 15.69 2.11 10.48
CA LEU A 217 14.76 1.83 11.58
C LEU A 217 15.09 0.48 12.23
N GLN A 218 15.32 0.52 13.54
CA GLN A 218 15.60 -0.64 14.37
C GLN A 218 14.31 -1.19 15.01
N GLY A 219 14.32 -2.46 15.40
CA GLY A 219 13.21 -3.15 16.07
C GLY A 219 12.67 -4.36 15.29
N ASP A 220 11.78 -5.11 15.95
CA ASP A 220 11.30 -6.40 15.47
C ASP A 220 10.38 -6.28 14.24
N ALA A 221 10.70 -7.05 13.20
CA ALA A 221 9.92 -7.07 11.96
C ALA A 221 8.55 -7.74 12.16
N ARG A 222 7.47 -6.97 12.02
CA ARG A 222 6.07 -7.41 12.23
C ARG A 222 5.49 -8.01 10.93
N PRO A 223 4.77 -9.14 10.97
CA PRO A 223 4.22 -9.75 9.75
C PRO A 223 3.14 -8.88 9.12
N ARG A 224 3.26 -8.58 7.82
CA ARG A 224 2.26 -7.82 7.07
C ARG A 224 2.30 -8.23 5.59
N ARG A 225 1.13 -8.58 5.04
CA ARG A 225 0.99 -9.01 3.64
C ARG A 225 0.75 -7.81 2.72
N GLY A 226 1.46 -7.77 1.60
CA GLY A 226 1.15 -6.88 0.47
C GLY A 226 -0.09 -7.32 -0.30
N GLY A 227 -0.72 -6.36 -0.96
CA GLY A 227 -1.78 -6.58 -1.95
C GLY A 227 -1.23 -7.00 -3.31
N ALA A 228 -2.12 -7.32 -4.24
CA ALA A 228 -1.77 -7.67 -5.63
C ALA A 228 -2.14 -6.56 -6.63
N GLY A 229 -2.55 -5.38 -6.15
CA GLY A 229 -2.81 -4.19 -6.96
C GLY A 229 -3.11 -2.98 -6.08
N PHE A 230 -3.18 -1.78 -6.67
CA PHE A 230 -3.30 -0.51 -5.91
C PHE A 230 -4.48 -0.51 -4.94
N THR A 231 -5.67 -0.95 -5.38
CA THR A 231 -6.90 -0.99 -4.56
C THR A 231 -6.86 -2.04 -3.44
N THR A 232 -5.98 -3.05 -3.54
CA THR A 232 -5.80 -4.08 -2.50
C THR A 232 -4.55 -3.88 -1.66
N ALA A 233 -3.85 -2.76 -1.83
CA ALA A 233 -2.53 -2.51 -1.24
C ALA A 233 -2.54 -2.60 0.30
N GLY A 234 -1.60 -3.38 0.85
CA GLY A 234 -1.49 -3.59 2.30
C GLY A 234 -1.04 -2.32 3.00
N ALA A 235 -1.85 -1.77 3.92
CA ALA A 235 -1.48 -0.56 4.63
C ALA A 235 -0.27 -0.79 5.55
N LEU A 236 0.75 0.05 5.46
CA LEU A 236 1.89 0.11 6.38
C LEU A 236 1.86 1.43 7.14
N GLU A 237 2.19 1.36 8.42
CA GLU A 237 2.56 2.52 9.24
C GLU A 237 4.10 2.59 9.33
N GLN A 238 4.63 3.58 10.05
CA GLN A 238 6.06 3.60 10.38
C GLN A 238 6.47 2.35 11.16
N GLY A 239 7.53 1.67 10.70
CA GLY A 239 8.08 0.51 11.38
C GLY A 239 8.92 -0.41 10.50
N VAL A 240 9.23 -1.59 11.05
CA VAL A 240 9.86 -2.70 10.35
C VAL A 240 8.81 -3.79 10.12
N TRP A 241 8.61 -4.17 8.87
CA TRP A 241 7.57 -5.10 8.42
C TRP A 241 8.21 -6.29 7.70
N LYS A 242 7.61 -7.47 7.79
CA LYS A 242 8.06 -8.66 7.05
C LYS A 242 6.94 -9.31 6.24
N ASP A 243 7.30 -9.76 5.05
CA ASP A 243 6.47 -10.54 4.14
C ASP A 243 7.32 -11.67 3.50
N GLY A 244 6.71 -12.47 2.63
CA GLY A 244 7.41 -13.41 1.75
C GLY A 244 7.03 -13.14 0.31
N ILE A 245 8.02 -13.05 -0.58
CA ILE A 245 7.86 -12.73 -2.01
C ILE A 245 8.48 -13.85 -2.86
N SER A 246 7.71 -14.38 -3.81
CA SER A 246 8.19 -15.37 -4.80
C SER A 246 8.62 -14.69 -6.11
N PRO A 247 9.42 -15.34 -6.96
CA PRO A 247 9.77 -14.81 -8.28
C PRO A 247 8.53 -14.54 -9.13
N ALA A 248 8.62 -13.53 -10.00
CA ALA A 248 7.51 -12.98 -10.80
C ALA A 248 6.35 -12.39 -9.98
N GLN A 249 6.46 -12.27 -8.65
CA GLN A 249 5.44 -11.66 -7.81
C GLN A 249 5.68 -10.15 -7.62
N THR A 250 4.62 -9.37 -7.76
CA THR A 250 4.57 -7.96 -7.36
C THR A 250 3.69 -7.80 -6.11
N LEU A 251 4.19 -7.09 -5.10
CA LEU A 251 3.51 -6.79 -3.84
C LEU A 251 3.25 -5.28 -3.72
N PHE A 252 2.00 -4.92 -3.41
CA PHE A 252 1.55 -3.54 -3.30
C PHE A 252 1.28 -3.17 -1.83
N TYR A 253 1.85 -2.07 -1.38
CA TYR A 253 1.64 -1.52 -0.04
C TYR A 253 1.22 -0.05 -0.14
N LYS A 254 0.39 0.43 0.79
CA LYS A 254 0.01 1.85 0.89
C LYS A 254 0.49 2.44 2.23
N VAL A 255 0.99 3.66 2.21
CA VAL A 255 1.50 4.37 3.40
C VAL A 255 0.88 5.76 3.44
N PRO A 256 0.20 6.16 4.53
CA PRO A 256 -0.28 7.53 4.68
C PRO A 256 0.91 8.46 4.95
N VAL A 257 0.97 9.59 4.24
CA VAL A 257 1.99 10.64 4.43
C VAL A 257 1.31 12.00 4.38
N ASP A 258 1.39 12.76 5.46
CA ASP A 258 0.81 14.10 5.57
C ASP A 258 1.70 15.19 4.96
N TRP A 259 1.08 16.35 4.72
CA TRP A 259 1.80 17.57 4.37
C TRP A 259 2.92 17.86 5.38
N GLY A 260 4.09 18.24 4.90
CA GLY A 260 5.28 18.47 5.71
C GLY A 260 6.00 17.22 6.22
N GLN A 261 5.53 16.01 5.94
CA GLN A 261 6.22 14.77 6.31
C GLN A 261 7.14 14.26 5.20
N GLN A 262 8.24 13.60 5.58
CA GLN A 262 9.22 12.98 4.69
C GLN A 262 9.06 11.46 4.69
N PHE A 263 8.96 10.86 3.51
CA PHE A 263 8.85 9.43 3.33
C PHE A 263 10.23 8.80 3.05
N HIS A 264 10.55 7.71 3.74
CA HIS A 264 11.72 6.89 3.45
C HIS A 264 11.36 5.40 3.49
N ALA A 265 11.86 4.64 2.52
CA ALA A 265 11.66 3.19 2.47
C ALA A 265 12.94 2.44 2.06
N THR A 266 13.17 1.29 2.69
CA THR A 266 14.17 0.29 2.30
C THR A 266 13.48 -1.06 2.23
N ALA A 267 13.64 -1.76 1.09
CA ALA A 267 13.33 -3.18 0.96
C ALA A 267 14.61 -4.01 1.13
N GLU A 268 14.53 -5.09 1.90
CA GLU A 268 15.62 -6.03 2.16
C GLU A 268 15.17 -7.43 1.74
N LEU A 269 15.93 -8.07 0.86
CA LEU A 269 15.73 -9.44 0.40
C LEU A 269 16.69 -10.37 1.14
N GLY A 270 16.12 -11.38 1.81
CA GLY A 270 16.89 -12.37 2.57
C GLY A 270 17.78 -13.26 1.70
N SER A 271 18.77 -13.89 2.34
CA SER A 271 19.64 -14.88 1.68
C SER A 271 18.91 -16.20 1.42
N SER A 272 19.23 -16.85 0.29
CA SER A 272 18.89 -18.24 0.00
C SER A 272 19.99 -19.19 0.48
N SER A 273 19.62 -20.43 0.78
CA SER A 273 20.56 -21.54 1.04
C SER A 273 20.85 -22.40 -0.21
N GLY A 274 20.29 -22.04 -1.37
CA GLY A 274 20.49 -22.75 -2.63
C GLY A 274 20.54 -21.80 -3.83
N GLY A 275 21.24 -22.24 -4.87
CA GLY A 275 21.51 -21.47 -6.09
C GLY A 275 22.94 -20.96 -6.20
N GLU A 276 23.35 -20.55 -7.40
CA GLU A 276 24.67 -19.99 -7.66
C GLU A 276 24.67 -18.88 -8.73
N GLY A 277 25.77 -18.12 -8.79
CA GLY A 277 25.94 -17.00 -9.71
C GLY A 277 25.29 -15.70 -9.21
N SER A 278 25.03 -14.77 -10.14
CA SER A 278 24.51 -13.44 -9.82
C SER A 278 23.55 -12.89 -10.88
N MET A 279 22.82 -11.84 -10.53
CA MET A 279 21.86 -11.09 -11.37
C MET A 279 21.99 -9.59 -11.08
N GLY A 280 22.05 -8.75 -12.11
CA GLY A 280 22.23 -7.30 -11.96
C GLY A 280 20.99 -6.55 -11.46
N THR A 281 19.79 -7.08 -11.69
CA THR A 281 18.52 -6.53 -11.17
C THR A 281 17.58 -7.70 -10.89
N ALA A 282 17.33 -7.96 -9.62
CA ALA A 282 16.49 -9.05 -9.14
C ALA A 282 15.30 -8.50 -8.34
N LEU A 283 15.54 -7.52 -7.46
CA LEU A 283 14.50 -6.77 -6.75
C LEU A 283 14.32 -5.40 -7.39
N VAL A 284 13.09 -4.95 -7.57
CA VAL A 284 12.73 -3.56 -7.92
C VAL A 284 11.74 -3.04 -6.89
N MET A 285 11.95 -1.83 -6.40
CA MET A 285 11.04 -1.13 -5.50
C MET A 285 10.72 0.26 -6.07
N SER A 286 9.44 0.49 -6.37
CA SER A 286 8.94 1.75 -6.95
C SER A 286 8.02 2.46 -5.97
N LEU A 287 8.14 3.78 -5.88
CA LEU A 287 7.25 4.64 -5.11
C LEU A 287 6.34 5.45 -6.04
N TYR A 288 5.04 5.26 -5.90
CA TYR A 288 4.02 6.05 -6.58
C TYR A 288 3.30 6.96 -5.57
N ASN A 289 2.91 8.15 -6.00
CA ASN A 289 2.15 9.11 -5.19
C ASN A 289 0.63 8.79 -5.22
N PRO A 290 -0.23 9.55 -4.49
CA PRO A 290 -1.66 9.27 -4.40
C PRO A 290 -2.43 9.22 -5.72
N VAL A 291 -1.96 9.93 -6.77
CA VAL A 291 -2.55 9.88 -8.13
C VAL A 291 -1.86 8.84 -9.03
N ARG A 292 -1.13 7.90 -8.43
CA ARG A 292 -0.33 6.83 -9.06
C ARG A 292 0.76 7.33 -10.03
N GLY A 293 1.22 8.57 -9.87
CA GLY A 293 2.40 9.08 -10.57
C GLY A 293 3.70 8.57 -9.93
N LEU A 294 4.64 8.07 -10.74
CA LEU A 294 5.93 7.59 -10.26
C LEU A 294 6.76 8.75 -9.67
N VAL A 295 7.17 8.60 -8.41
CA VAL A 295 8.07 9.53 -7.71
C VAL A 295 9.52 9.16 -8.06
N THR A 296 9.89 7.92 -7.75
CA THR A 296 11.22 7.34 -7.98
C THR A 296 11.11 5.82 -7.84
N ASP A 297 12.07 5.10 -8.40
CA ASP A 297 12.30 3.67 -8.18
C ASP A 297 13.75 3.41 -7.77
N VAL A 298 14.03 2.18 -7.35
CA VAL A 298 15.37 1.64 -7.07
C VAL A 298 15.39 0.14 -7.36
N GLY A 299 16.51 -0.36 -7.88
CA GLY A 299 16.75 -1.78 -8.10
C GLY A 299 17.91 -2.31 -7.25
N ALA A 300 17.88 -3.61 -6.94
CA ALA A 300 19.03 -4.34 -6.38
C ALA A 300 19.27 -5.64 -7.14
N GLY A 301 20.54 -5.92 -7.43
CA GLY A 301 20.99 -7.24 -7.88
C GLY A 301 21.00 -8.27 -6.74
N TYR A 302 21.13 -9.55 -7.08
CA TYR A 302 21.10 -10.66 -6.13
C TYR A 302 22.08 -11.77 -6.53
N ASP A 303 22.67 -12.44 -5.53
CA ASP A 303 23.65 -13.52 -5.65
C ASP A 303 23.42 -14.65 -4.63
N GLY A 304 22.19 -14.75 -4.10
CA GLY A 304 21.84 -15.66 -3.01
C GLY A 304 22.14 -15.11 -1.61
N SER A 305 22.97 -14.07 -1.45
CA SER A 305 23.21 -13.42 -0.16
C SER A 305 22.28 -12.22 0.08
N GLN A 306 22.16 -11.77 1.35
CA GLN A 306 21.21 -10.70 1.71
C GLN A 306 21.50 -9.41 0.93
N ARG A 307 20.43 -8.73 0.47
CA ARG A 307 20.52 -7.49 -0.31
C ARG A 307 19.49 -6.47 0.15
N SER A 308 19.79 -5.19 -0.10
CA SER A 308 18.90 -4.08 0.19
C SER A 308 18.78 -3.13 -1.00
N ALA A 309 17.59 -2.57 -1.17
CA ALA A 309 17.30 -1.47 -2.07
C ALA A 309 16.66 -0.36 -1.23
N ALA A 310 17.33 0.79 -1.12
CA ALA A 310 16.84 1.95 -0.37
C ALA A 310 16.43 3.05 -1.36
N LEU A 311 15.32 3.74 -1.09
CA LEU A 311 15.02 4.96 -1.83
C LEU A 311 16.05 6.04 -1.48
N ASP A 312 16.53 6.76 -2.50
CA ASP A 312 17.22 8.03 -2.28
C ASP A 312 16.32 8.99 -1.47
N PRO A 313 16.89 9.88 -0.63
CA PRO A 313 16.12 10.83 0.16
C PRO A 313 15.08 11.62 -0.66
N LEU A 314 13.91 11.83 -0.04
CA LEU A 314 12.77 12.52 -0.62
C LEU A 314 12.46 13.78 0.19
N PRO A 315 12.04 14.89 -0.46
CA PRO A 315 11.63 16.09 0.26
C PRO A 315 10.34 15.86 1.07
N PRO A 316 10.04 16.75 2.02
CA PRO A 316 8.73 16.81 2.65
C PRO A 316 7.62 16.93 1.60
N VAL A 317 6.45 16.34 1.88
CA VAL A 317 5.26 16.49 1.05
C VAL A 317 4.76 17.93 1.10
N GLU A 318 4.97 18.68 0.02
CA GLU A 318 4.68 20.11 -0.06
C GLU A 318 3.98 20.46 -1.37
N TYR A 319 2.96 21.33 -1.33
CA TYR A 319 2.20 21.69 -2.54
C TYR A 319 3.12 22.25 -3.64
N ASP A 320 4.09 23.07 -3.26
CA ASP A 320 5.01 23.78 -4.16
C ASP A 320 6.01 22.85 -4.86
N ASN A 321 6.20 21.61 -4.39
CA ASN A 321 7.05 20.61 -5.07
C ASN A 321 6.64 20.39 -6.53
N ARG A 322 5.37 20.60 -6.88
CA ARG A 322 4.84 20.49 -8.25
C ARG A 322 5.60 21.32 -9.29
N TYR A 323 6.26 22.40 -8.87
CA TYR A 323 7.01 23.29 -9.77
C TYR A 323 8.43 22.79 -10.10
N ALA A 324 8.91 21.75 -9.41
CA ALA A 324 10.23 21.17 -9.60
C ALA A 324 10.34 20.39 -10.93
N PHE A 325 11.53 20.41 -11.55
CA PHE A 325 11.76 19.79 -12.86
C PHE A 325 11.91 18.27 -12.85
N ASN A 326 12.11 17.65 -11.68
CA ASN A 326 12.37 16.21 -11.56
C ASN A 326 11.20 15.48 -10.86
N ASN A 327 11.00 14.20 -11.15
CA ASN A 327 9.88 13.42 -10.60
C ASN A 327 10.06 13.09 -9.11
N ARG A 328 11.29 12.98 -8.60
CA ARG A 328 11.57 12.67 -7.19
C ARG A 328 11.09 13.78 -6.27
N THR A 329 11.36 15.03 -6.63
CA THR A 329 10.82 16.20 -5.94
C THR A 329 9.35 16.38 -6.28
N SER A 330 8.99 16.51 -7.55
CA SER A 330 7.62 16.90 -7.92
C SER A 330 6.56 15.81 -7.70
N GLY A 331 6.94 14.55 -7.53
CA GLY A 331 6.05 13.47 -7.10
C GLY A 331 5.56 13.65 -5.66
N MET A 332 6.34 14.33 -4.80
CA MET A 332 6.03 14.64 -3.40
C MET A 332 5.11 15.87 -3.24
N ARG A 333 4.13 16.04 -4.14
CA ARG A 333 3.26 17.23 -4.23
C ARG A 333 1.86 17.09 -3.59
N PHE A 334 1.57 15.95 -2.97
CA PHE A 334 0.25 15.54 -2.48
C PHE A 334 0.38 14.79 -1.15
N ALA A 335 -0.39 15.16 -0.12
CA ALA A 335 -0.61 14.24 1.01
C ALA A 335 -1.54 13.08 0.60
N GLY A 336 -1.65 12.06 1.46
CA GLY A 336 -2.51 10.90 1.24
C GLY A 336 -1.75 9.57 1.18
N SER A 337 -2.27 8.60 0.44
CA SER A 337 -1.66 7.26 0.32
C SER A 337 -0.56 7.21 -0.74
N TYR A 338 0.70 7.12 -0.31
CA TYR A 338 1.82 6.74 -1.17
C TYR A 338 1.88 5.21 -1.32
N TYR A 339 2.13 4.72 -2.54
CA TYR A 339 2.16 3.29 -2.84
C TYR A 339 3.59 2.81 -3.04
N LEU A 340 4.03 1.90 -2.16
CA LEU A 340 5.30 1.20 -2.29
C LEU A 340 5.03 -0.13 -3.01
N VAL A 341 5.61 -0.30 -4.20
CA VAL A 341 5.38 -1.45 -5.07
C VAL A 341 6.69 -2.20 -5.22
N VAL A 342 6.72 -3.47 -4.81
CA VAL A 342 7.94 -4.30 -4.79
C VAL A 342 7.76 -5.48 -5.72
N HIS A 343 8.66 -5.63 -6.70
CA HIS A 343 8.67 -6.74 -7.65
C HIS A 343 9.93 -7.59 -7.49
N LEU A 344 9.79 -8.92 -7.47
CA LEU A 344 10.90 -9.86 -7.60
C LEU A 344 10.89 -10.45 -9.01
N ALA A 345 11.99 -10.25 -9.75
CA ALA A 345 12.13 -10.68 -11.14
C ALA A 345 11.95 -12.20 -11.30
N ALA A 346 11.25 -12.62 -12.36
CA ALA A 346 10.94 -14.03 -12.63
C ALA A 346 12.18 -14.92 -12.66
N GLN A 347 13.27 -14.41 -13.24
CA GLN A 347 14.54 -15.10 -13.46
C GLN A 347 15.33 -15.40 -12.17
N VAL A 348 14.82 -14.97 -11.00
CA VAL A 348 15.32 -15.40 -9.69
C VAL A 348 15.00 -16.89 -9.46
N ALA A 349 13.88 -17.40 -10.00
CA ALA A 349 13.53 -18.82 -9.92
C ALA A 349 14.61 -19.70 -10.58
N ASP A 350 15.03 -19.32 -11.80
CA ASP A 350 16.01 -20.05 -12.63
C ASP A 350 17.35 -20.33 -11.91
N LYS A 351 17.71 -19.50 -10.93
CA LYS A 351 18.99 -19.58 -10.22
C LYS A 351 18.88 -19.94 -8.75
N PHE A 352 17.84 -19.46 -8.05
CA PHE A 352 17.73 -19.51 -6.59
C PHE A 352 16.44 -20.20 -6.10
N GLY A 353 15.58 -20.67 -7.01
CA GLY A 353 14.33 -21.39 -6.73
C GLY A 353 13.11 -20.49 -6.49
N ASP A 354 11.93 -21.11 -6.38
CA ASP A 354 10.61 -20.44 -6.35
C ASP A 354 10.31 -19.66 -5.05
N GLY A 355 11.23 -19.71 -4.07
CA GLY A 355 11.07 -19.08 -2.77
C GLY A 355 9.96 -19.73 -1.91
N PRO A 356 9.15 -18.96 -1.17
CA PRO A 356 9.17 -17.50 -1.07
C PRO A 356 10.43 -17.00 -0.36
N PHE A 357 11.03 -15.95 -0.89
CA PHE A 357 12.15 -15.24 -0.28
C PHE A 357 11.63 -14.33 0.83
N GLY A 358 12.39 -14.22 1.93
CA GLY A 358 12.04 -13.29 3.01
C GLY A 358 12.20 -11.84 2.55
N LEU A 359 11.13 -11.06 2.63
CA LEU A 359 11.13 -9.62 2.36
C LEU A 359 10.97 -8.87 3.68
N THR A 360 11.87 -7.94 3.97
CA THR A 360 11.71 -6.98 5.08
C THR A 360 11.59 -5.56 4.51
N LEU A 361 10.62 -4.79 4.99
CA LEU A 361 10.40 -3.41 4.61
C LEU A 361 10.60 -2.52 5.84
N ARG A 362 11.55 -1.58 5.76
CA ARG A 362 11.68 -0.49 6.74
C ARG A 362 11.01 0.73 6.16
N VAL A 363 9.91 1.18 6.77
CA VAL A 363 9.13 2.34 6.32
C VAL A 363 9.16 3.39 7.41
N ARG A 364 9.60 4.60 7.06
CA ARG A 364 9.70 5.75 7.95
C ARG A 364 8.92 6.93 7.37
N VAL A 365 8.20 7.63 8.24
CA VAL A 365 7.46 8.86 7.93
C VAL A 365 7.88 9.90 8.99
N ASP A 366 8.92 10.67 8.67
CA ASP A 366 9.51 11.66 9.58
C ASP A 366 8.79 13.02 9.47
N GLY A 367 8.74 13.76 10.57
CA GLY A 367 8.12 15.09 10.64
C GLY A 367 6.68 15.08 11.17
N ALA A 368 6.23 16.24 11.64
CA ALA A 368 4.85 16.43 12.09
C ALA A 368 3.94 16.75 10.90
N ALA A 369 2.72 16.19 10.90
CA ALA A 369 1.68 16.54 9.94
C ALA A 369 1.36 18.05 10.02
N GLN A 370 1.37 18.71 8.87
CA GLN A 370 1.09 20.14 8.72
C GLN A 370 -0.30 20.37 8.10
N THR A 371 -0.81 21.60 8.23
CA THR A 371 -2.06 22.01 7.60
C THR A 371 -1.90 22.07 6.08
N GLY A 372 -2.69 21.27 5.36
CA GLY A 372 -2.68 21.24 3.90
C GLY A 372 -3.07 22.56 3.21
N PRO A 373 -2.81 22.68 1.90
CA PRO A 373 -3.03 23.91 1.15
C PRO A 373 -4.53 24.22 1.02
N ALA A 374 -4.87 25.51 1.04
CA ALA A 374 -6.26 25.96 1.11
C ALA A 374 -7.01 25.85 -0.24
N TYR A 375 -7.47 24.65 -0.58
CA TYR A 375 -8.26 24.35 -1.78
C TYR A 375 -9.61 25.10 -1.84
N ALA A 376 -10.01 25.54 -3.05
CA ALA A 376 -11.27 26.26 -3.30
C ALA A 376 -12.48 25.34 -3.58
N GLY A 377 -12.27 24.02 -3.58
CA GLY A 377 -13.28 22.98 -3.73
C GLY A 377 -12.85 21.72 -2.98
N ARG A 378 -13.43 20.57 -3.34
CA ARG A 378 -12.93 19.25 -2.92
C ARG A 378 -12.25 18.56 -4.10
N ALA A 379 -11.33 17.64 -3.79
CA ALA A 379 -10.84 16.69 -4.78
C ALA A 379 -11.94 15.70 -5.21
N VAL A 380 -11.68 14.97 -6.28
CA VAL A 380 -12.52 13.84 -6.70
C VAL A 380 -11.59 12.68 -7.09
N PRO A 381 -11.59 11.54 -6.34
CA PRO A 381 -12.43 11.25 -5.18
C PRO A 381 -12.06 12.15 -3.98
N GLN A 382 -12.98 12.32 -3.03
CA GLN A 382 -12.92 13.41 -2.04
C GLN A 382 -11.70 13.33 -1.13
N ASP A 383 -11.39 12.13 -0.63
CA ASP A 383 -10.40 11.89 0.42
C ASP A 383 -9.01 11.52 -0.16
N VAL A 384 -8.81 11.70 -1.48
CA VAL A 384 -7.60 11.24 -2.20
C VAL A 384 -6.31 11.95 -1.79
N PHE A 385 -6.42 13.16 -1.23
CA PHE A 385 -5.32 13.95 -0.70
C PHE A 385 -5.33 14.07 0.82
N ASP A 386 -6.19 13.30 1.49
CA ASP A 386 -6.27 13.22 2.94
C ASP A 386 -5.51 11.98 3.44
N SER A 387 -4.68 12.15 4.47
CA SER A 387 -3.89 11.05 5.02
C SER A 387 -4.76 10.15 5.88
N ALA A 388 -4.88 8.88 5.48
CA ALA A 388 -5.79 7.89 6.05
C ALA A 388 -5.37 7.40 7.45
N THR A 389 -5.30 8.30 8.43
CA THR A 389 -5.06 8.04 9.86
C THR A 389 -6.21 7.27 10.53
N GLY A 390 -7.35 7.10 9.85
CA GLY A 390 -8.48 6.28 10.30
C GLY A 390 -8.41 4.80 9.94
N ASP A 391 -7.51 4.37 9.05
CA ASP A 391 -7.44 3.00 8.52
C ASP A 391 -6.66 2.05 9.47
N SER A 392 -6.96 2.16 10.77
CA SER A 392 -6.25 1.51 11.88
C SER A 392 -6.09 0.00 11.68
N VAL A 393 -4.86 -0.50 11.78
CA VAL A 393 -4.54 -1.88 11.39
C VAL A 393 -5.13 -2.90 12.37
N PRO A 394 -6.07 -3.78 11.95
CA PRO A 394 -6.52 -4.87 12.80
C PRO A 394 -5.38 -5.90 12.96
N ALA A 395 -4.94 -6.12 14.20
CA ALA A 395 -3.91 -7.10 14.51
C ALA A 395 -4.46 -8.53 14.35
N THR A 396 -4.15 -9.18 13.22
CA THR A 396 -4.65 -10.53 12.89
C THR A 396 -3.99 -11.61 13.75
N GLY A 397 -4.53 -11.88 14.95
CA GLY A 397 -3.95 -12.85 15.88
C GLY A 397 -4.85 -13.24 17.05
N GLY A 398 -5.89 -14.03 16.77
CA GLY A 398 -6.76 -14.57 17.83
C GLY A 398 -7.89 -15.46 17.31
N MET A 399 -7.69 -16.79 17.29
CA MET A 399 -8.77 -17.74 17.01
C MET A 399 -9.61 -17.94 18.28
N ALA A 400 -10.81 -17.33 18.31
CA ALA A 400 -11.84 -17.64 19.30
C ALA A 400 -12.91 -18.57 18.68
N PRO A 401 -13.45 -19.54 19.42
CA PRO A 401 -14.43 -20.48 18.88
C PRO A 401 -15.80 -19.82 18.65
N ALA A 402 -16.55 -20.33 17.67
CA ALA A 402 -17.90 -19.87 17.40
C ALA A 402 -18.86 -20.22 18.56
N GLY A 403 -19.55 -19.22 19.10
CA GLY A 403 -20.65 -19.36 20.04
C GLY A 403 -21.84 -18.53 19.58
N SER A 404 -23.01 -19.13 19.43
CA SER A 404 -24.21 -18.44 18.94
C SER A 404 -24.97 -17.74 20.08
N GLY A 405 -25.09 -16.43 19.99
CA GLY A 405 -25.93 -15.56 20.81
C GLY A 405 -26.39 -14.36 19.97
N GLY A 406 -27.60 -13.86 20.20
CA GLY A 406 -28.25 -12.86 19.33
C GLY A 406 -28.39 -11.46 19.93
N SER A 407 -28.88 -10.55 19.08
CA SER A 407 -29.44 -9.21 19.36
C SER A 407 -28.52 -8.11 19.93
N ASP A 408 -28.62 -6.95 19.25
CA ASP A 408 -28.51 -5.58 19.78
C ASP A 408 -27.26 -5.15 20.56
N ASP A 409 -26.15 -4.92 19.84
CA ASP A 409 -24.95 -4.27 20.39
C ASP A 409 -24.57 -2.93 19.71
N ALA A 410 -25.57 -2.22 19.17
CA ALA A 410 -25.41 -0.84 18.66
C ALA A 410 -25.81 0.24 19.69
N THR A 411 -26.57 -0.14 20.72
CA THR A 411 -27.11 0.74 21.77
C THR A 411 -26.27 0.73 23.04
N THR A 412 -25.67 -0.39 23.41
CA THR A 412 -24.89 -0.58 24.65
C THR A 412 -23.72 0.40 24.77
N MET A 413 -22.94 0.55 23.69
CA MET A 413 -21.74 1.40 23.66
C MET A 413 -22.03 2.90 23.85
N LYS A 414 -23.25 3.37 23.57
CA LYS A 414 -23.65 4.76 23.86
C LYS A 414 -24.06 5.00 25.32
N LEU A 415 -24.48 3.97 26.05
CA LEU A 415 -24.85 4.10 27.46
C LEU A 415 -23.62 4.17 28.38
N VAL A 416 -22.56 3.42 28.08
CA VAL A 416 -21.30 3.46 28.85
C VAL A 416 -20.65 4.84 28.79
N ALA A 417 -20.68 5.51 27.63
CA ALA A 417 -20.07 6.83 27.42
C ALA A 417 -20.68 7.97 28.27
N VAL A 418 -21.92 7.83 28.75
CA VAL A 418 -22.59 8.84 29.59
C VAL A 418 -22.45 8.55 31.09
N GLY A 419 -22.18 7.30 31.49
CA GLY A 419 -22.04 6.91 32.90
C GLY A 419 -20.75 7.36 33.58
N GLY A 420 -19.69 7.68 32.82
CA GLY A 420 -18.32 7.80 33.36
C GLY A 420 -18.01 9.06 34.19
N ILE A 421 -18.77 10.15 34.06
CA ILE A 421 -18.40 11.47 34.65
C ILE A 421 -19.29 11.84 35.86
N GLY A 422 -20.49 11.28 36.00
CA GLY A 422 -21.44 11.67 37.05
C GLY A 422 -21.07 11.18 38.46
N THR A 423 -20.55 9.95 38.59
CA THR A 423 -20.36 9.27 39.88
C THR A 423 -19.25 9.88 40.74
N GLY A 424 -18.13 10.28 40.13
CA GLY A 424 -17.01 10.91 40.84
C GLY A 424 -17.40 12.22 41.53
N THR A 425 -18.14 13.08 40.84
CA THR A 425 -18.61 14.37 41.37
C THR A 425 -19.58 14.19 42.55
N VAL A 426 -20.48 13.20 42.47
CA VAL A 426 -21.40 12.86 43.57
C VAL A 426 -20.65 12.36 44.80
N LEU A 427 -19.63 11.51 44.63
CA LEU A 427 -18.80 11.02 45.73
C LEU A 427 -18.02 12.16 46.42
N VAL A 428 -17.43 13.08 45.66
CA VAL A 428 -16.72 14.25 46.23
C VAL A 428 -17.68 15.17 46.98
N LEU A 429 -18.86 15.45 46.44
CA LEU A 429 -19.88 16.27 47.12
C LEU A 429 -20.41 15.59 48.40
N ALA A 430 -20.64 14.27 48.37
CA ALA A 430 -21.03 13.50 49.55
C ALA A 430 -19.95 13.53 50.65
N LEU A 431 -18.68 13.40 50.28
CA LEU A 431 -17.55 13.46 51.22
C LEU A 431 -17.37 14.87 51.82
N GLY A 432 -17.57 15.91 51.01
CA GLY A 432 -17.58 17.31 51.45
C GLY A 432 -18.72 17.63 52.42
N LEU A 433 -19.94 17.15 52.13
CA LEU A 433 -21.10 17.28 53.02
C LEU A 433 -20.90 16.50 54.32
N TRP A 434 -20.35 15.28 54.27
CA TRP A 434 -20.08 14.45 55.44
C TRP A 434 -19.02 15.08 56.36
N THR A 435 -17.92 15.59 55.79
CA THR A 435 -16.87 16.28 56.59
C THR A 435 -17.35 17.60 57.19
N LEU A 436 -18.20 18.36 56.50
CA LEU A 436 -18.89 19.53 57.08
C LEU A 436 -19.86 19.15 58.21
N ALA A 437 -20.63 18.07 58.04
CA ALA A 437 -21.53 17.56 59.07
C ALA A 437 -20.78 17.04 60.31
N ALA A 438 -19.65 16.37 60.11
CA ALA A 438 -18.77 15.92 61.19
C ALA A 438 -18.19 17.10 61.98
N ARG A 439 -17.64 18.11 61.30
CA ARG A 439 -17.13 19.34 61.94
C ARG A 439 -18.22 20.11 62.70
N ARG A 440 -19.47 20.13 62.21
CA ARG A 440 -20.61 20.75 62.91
C ARG A 440 -21.14 19.97 64.11
N ARG A 441 -20.62 18.76 64.40
CA ARG A 441 -20.86 18.02 65.66
C ARG A 441 -19.73 18.18 66.68
N ALA A 442 -18.65 18.88 66.33
CA ALA A 442 -17.48 19.13 67.18
C ALA A 442 -17.54 20.52 67.85
N THR A 443 -18.73 20.98 68.26
CA THR A 443 -18.95 22.21 69.04
C THR A 443 -19.39 21.85 70.46
N PRO A 444 -18.48 21.89 71.46
CA PRO A 444 -18.85 21.60 72.84
C PRO A 444 -19.81 22.64 73.42
N ARG A 445 -20.95 22.16 73.91
CA ARG A 445 -21.63 22.68 75.09
C ARG A 445 -21.45 21.61 76.17
N GLY A 446 -20.94 21.89 77.36
CA GLY A 446 -20.42 23.14 77.93
C GLY A 446 -20.36 23.03 79.46
N TRP A 447 -19.78 24.04 80.10
CA TRP A 447 -19.38 24.08 81.53
C TRP A 447 -18.16 23.19 81.86
#